data_AF-A0A3P9DSU5-F1
#
_entry.id   AF-A0A3P9DSU5-F1
#
_cell.length_a   1.000
_cell.length_b   1.000
_cell.length_c   1.000
_cell.angle_alpha   90.00
_cell.angle_beta   90.00
_cell.angle_gamma   90.00
#
_symmetry.space_group_name_H-M   'P 1'
#
loop_
_entity.id
_entity.type
_entity.pdbx_description
1 polymer ?
#
loop_
_entity_poly.entity_id
_entity_poly.type
_entity_poly.pdbx_seq_one_letter_code
_entity_poly.pdbx_strand_id
1 'polypeptide(L)'
;KSATWGASPLLTSYLFSLFFPAPPTSLSECNCSGRSDQCVFDMEQYRSTGSGGRCVSCRDNTDGPHCERCRNGYYRKSTEDPCLPCNCNVNGSVSLQCDVEGRCACREGVTGEKCNTCQAGFHSIGPGGCR
;
A
#
# COMPACT_ATOMS: atom_id res chain seq x y z
N LYS A 1 5.23 -12.38 30.43
CA LYS A 1 5.93 -11.47 31.36
C LYS A 1 5.11 -10.20 31.49
N SER A 2 4.22 -10.18 32.45
CA SER A 2 3.30 -9.10 32.78
C SER A 2 4.07 -8.00 33.50
N ALA A 3 4.07 -6.77 32.97
CA ALA A 3 4.66 -5.62 33.62
C ALA A 3 3.62 -5.03 34.59
N THR A 4 3.75 -5.35 35.86
CA THR A 4 3.04 -4.69 36.97
C THR A 4 3.70 -3.36 37.26
N TRP A 5 3.05 -2.25 36.89
CA TRP A 5 3.45 -0.90 37.30
C TRP A 5 2.70 -0.54 38.59
N GLY A 6 3.44 -0.36 39.68
CA GLY A 6 2.89 -0.04 41.00
C GLY A 6 2.19 1.32 41.02
N ALA A 7 0.94 1.32 41.44
CA ALA A 7 0.17 2.54 41.68
C ALA A 7 0.44 3.06 43.10
N SER A 8 1.09 4.22 43.22
CA SER A 8 1.11 5.01 44.46
C SER A 8 -0.16 5.87 44.54
N PRO A 9 -0.90 5.93 45.68
CA PRO A 9 -2.34 6.19 45.61
C PRO A 9 -2.81 7.65 45.70
N LEU A 10 -1.95 8.68 45.73
CA LEU A 10 -2.41 9.98 46.27
C LEU A 10 -2.11 11.30 45.53
N LEU A 11 -1.49 11.35 44.34
CA LEU A 11 -1.15 12.68 43.76
C LEU A 11 -1.26 12.91 42.24
N THR A 12 -1.91 12.07 41.42
CA THR A 12 -1.88 12.29 39.95
C THR A 12 -3.21 12.18 39.23
N SER A 13 -4.34 12.36 39.92
CA SER A 13 -5.67 12.33 39.28
C SER A 13 -5.89 13.44 38.25
N TYR A 14 -5.17 14.57 38.32
CA TYR A 14 -5.31 15.69 37.37
C TYR A 14 -4.28 15.73 36.23
N LEU A 15 -3.12 15.06 36.38
CA LEU A 15 -2.04 15.09 35.39
C LEU A 15 -1.98 13.82 34.52
N PHE A 16 -2.66 12.74 34.91
CA PHE A 16 -2.69 11.50 34.13
C PHE A 16 -3.33 11.70 32.73
N SER A 17 -4.32 12.60 32.65
CA SER A 17 -5.02 12.98 31.42
C SER A 17 -4.21 13.86 30.47
N LEU A 18 -3.10 14.45 30.93
CA LEU A 18 -2.24 15.32 30.12
C LEU A 18 -1.04 14.56 29.50
N PHE A 19 -0.71 13.38 30.02
CA PHE A 19 0.42 12.56 29.56
C PHE A 19 0.02 11.31 28.78
N PHE A 20 -1.18 10.78 29.01
CA PHE A 20 -1.73 9.67 28.23
C PHE A 20 -2.93 10.18 27.42
N PRO A 21 -2.79 10.43 26.11
CA PRO A 21 -3.95 10.63 25.27
C PRO A 21 -4.83 9.38 25.44
N ALA A 22 -6.09 9.57 25.84
CA ALA A 22 -7.05 8.49 25.95
C ALA A 22 -7.03 7.68 24.63
N PRO A 23 -7.01 6.33 24.68
CA PRO A 23 -7.18 5.54 23.47
C PRO A 23 -8.50 5.99 22.81
N PRO A 24 -8.52 6.19 21.47
CA PRO A 24 -9.72 6.70 20.82
C PRO A 24 -10.91 5.80 21.19
N THR A 25 -11.93 6.40 21.80
CA THR A 25 -13.13 5.72 22.33
C THR A 25 -14.09 5.27 21.23
N SER A 26 -13.69 5.42 19.97
CA SER A 26 -14.43 4.97 18.80
C SER A 26 -13.45 4.18 17.93
N LEU A 27 -13.62 2.87 17.91
CA LEU A 27 -13.27 2.10 16.72
C LEU A 27 -14.26 2.59 15.65
N SER A 28 -13.97 3.73 15.03
CA SER A 28 -14.68 4.15 13.83
C SER A 28 -14.59 2.96 12.87
N GLU A 29 -15.75 2.41 12.50
CA GLU A 29 -15.89 1.30 11.56
C GLU A 29 -14.78 1.38 10.51
N CYS A 30 -13.88 0.39 10.47
CA CYS A 30 -12.76 0.42 9.54
C CYS A 30 -13.31 0.42 8.11
N ASN A 31 -13.19 1.56 7.42
CA ASN A 31 -13.59 1.61 6.02
C ASN A 31 -12.51 0.93 5.18
N CYS A 32 -12.72 -0.34 4.86
CA CYS A 32 -11.84 -1.11 3.97
C CYS A 32 -12.36 -1.17 2.52
N SER A 33 -13.21 -0.22 2.11
CA SER A 33 -13.77 -0.14 0.76
C SER A 33 -14.51 -1.43 0.33
N GLY A 34 -14.98 -2.24 1.29
CA GLY A 34 -15.52 -3.59 1.05
C GLY A 34 -14.50 -4.64 0.60
N ARG A 35 -13.21 -4.29 0.48
CA ARG A 35 -12.14 -5.17 -0.02
C ARG A 35 -11.41 -5.93 1.09
N SER A 36 -11.66 -5.61 2.36
CA SER A 36 -11.26 -6.43 3.49
C SER A 36 -12.33 -6.41 4.59
N ASP A 37 -12.42 -7.52 5.31
CA ASP A 37 -13.20 -7.74 6.52
C ASP A 37 -12.37 -7.62 7.81
N GLN A 38 -11.06 -7.41 7.68
CA GLN A 38 -10.12 -7.35 8.81
C GLN A 38 -9.35 -6.03 8.84
N CYS A 39 -9.23 -5.44 10.02
CA CYS A 39 -8.40 -4.28 10.26
C CYS A 39 -7.68 -4.35 11.61
N VAL A 40 -6.56 -3.64 11.69
CA VAL A 40 -5.75 -3.48 12.90
C VAL A 40 -5.66 -2.00 13.25
N PHE A 41 -5.55 -1.70 14.55
CA PHE A 41 -5.30 -0.33 14.99
C PHE A 41 -3.80 -0.03 14.99
N ASP A 42 -3.42 0.99 14.24
CA ASP A 42 -2.05 1.45 14.04
C ASP A 42 -1.89 2.86 14.62
N MET A 43 -1.16 2.93 15.74
CA MET A 43 -0.93 4.17 16.50
C MET A 43 -0.10 5.20 15.72
N GLU A 44 0.79 4.77 14.83
CA GLU A 44 1.62 5.67 14.03
C GLU A 44 0.77 6.32 12.93
N GLN A 45 -0.09 5.53 12.28
CA GLN A 45 -1.08 6.06 11.34
C GLN A 45 -2.00 7.07 12.02
N TYR A 46 -2.56 6.72 13.19
CA TYR A 46 -3.42 7.63 13.96
C TYR A 46 -2.76 8.98 14.25
N ARG A 47 -1.47 8.98 14.64
CA ARG A 47 -0.72 10.22 14.91
C ARG A 47 -0.57 11.13 13.69
N SER A 48 -0.53 10.56 12.50
CA SER A 48 -0.32 11.32 11.26
C SER A 48 -1.62 11.75 10.58
N THR A 49 -2.65 10.91 10.58
CA THR A 49 -3.89 11.13 9.83
C THR A 49 -5.12 11.36 10.71
N GLY A 50 -5.02 11.12 12.02
CA GLY A 50 -6.17 11.10 12.93
C GLY A 50 -7.04 9.84 12.80
N SER A 51 -6.68 8.90 11.92
CA SER A 51 -7.39 7.64 11.69
C SER A 51 -6.44 6.46 11.86
N GLY A 52 -6.63 5.68 12.93
CA GLY A 52 -5.74 4.57 13.29
C GLY A 52 -6.13 3.21 12.71
N GLY A 53 -7.29 3.07 12.06
CA GLY A 53 -7.68 1.81 11.44
C GLY A 53 -6.88 1.56 10.16
N ARG A 54 -6.17 0.43 10.09
CA ARG A 54 -5.47 -0.06 8.90
C ARG A 54 -6.01 -1.43 8.51
N CYS A 55 -6.56 -1.53 7.32
CA CYS A 55 -7.05 -2.79 6.76
C CYS A 55 -5.90 -3.77 6.52
N VAL A 56 -6.17 -5.06 6.73
CA VAL A 56 -5.22 -6.15 6.47
C VAL A 56 -5.85 -7.15 5.51
N SER A 57 -5.04 -7.93 4.79
CA SER A 57 -5.54 -8.95 3.86
C SER A 57 -6.46 -8.40 2.76
N CYS A 58 -6.10 -7.25 2.16
CA CYS A 58 -6.86 -6.64 1.07
C CYS A 58 -7.04 -7.60 -0.13
N ARG A 59 -8.31 -7.81 -0.52
CA ARG A 59 -8.72 -8.64 -1.67
C ARG A 59 -8.58 -7.87 -2.99
N ASP A 60 -8.86 -8.54 -4.11
CA ASP A 60 -8.95 -7.92 -5.44
C ASP A 60 -7.71 -7.15 -5.90
N ASN A 61 -6.52 -7.59 -5.48
CA ASN A 61 -5.25 -6.93 -5.77
C ASN A 61 -5.19 -5.47 -5.34
N THR A 62 -5.92 -5.12 -4.27
CA THR A 62 -5.87 -3.81 -3.64
C THR A 62 -4.85 -3.75 -2.50
N ASP A 63 -4.48 -2.52 -2.14
CA ASP A 63 -3.53 -2.14 -1.11
C ASP A 63 -3.90 -0.75 -0.55
N GLY A 64 -3.19 -0.31 0.48
CA GLY A 64 -3.42 0.95 1.18
C GLY A 64 -4.15 0.78 2.52
N PRO A 65 -4.18 1.82 3.37
CA PRO A 65 -4.80 1.76 4.69
C PRO A 65 -6.27 1.36 4.69
N HIS A 66 -6.96 1.61 3.58
CA HIS A 66 -8.40 1.39 3.38
C HIS A 66 -8.66 0.45 2.18
N CYS A 67 -7.65 -0.28 1.72
CA CYS A 67 -7.68 -1.08 0.48
C CYS A 67 -8.17 -0.26 -0.73
N GLU A 68 -7.83 1.04 -0.73
CA GLU A 68 -8.41 2.03 -1.63
C GLU A 68 -7.69 2.11 -2.97
N ARG A 69 -6.49 1.56 -3.10
CA ARG A 69 -5.68 1.61 -4.33
C ARG A 69 -5.24 0.22 -4.77
N CYS A 70 -4.74 0.09 -5.99
CA CYS A 70 -4.17 -1.18 -6.44
C CYS A 70 -2.80 -1.41 -5.80
N ARG A 71 -2.44 -2.69 -5.60
CA ARG A 71 -1.08 -3.10 -5.24
C ARG A 71 -0.09 -2.64 -6.31
N ASN A 72 1.17 -2.50 -5.93
CA ASN A 72 2.26 -2.29 -6.89
C ASN A 72 2.27 -3.40 -7.95
N GLY A 73 2.45 -2.99 -9.20
CA GLY A 73 2.36 -3.88 -10.36
C GLY A 73 0.94 -4.13 -10.86
N TYR A 74 -0.06 -3.40 -10.33
CA TYR A 74 -1.45 -3.44 -10.79
C TYR A 74 -1.95 -2.03 -11.09
N TYR A 75 -2.97 -1.94 -11.93
CA TYR A 75 -3.62 -0.69 -12.33
C TYR A 75 -5.12 -0.89 -12.49
N ARG A 76 -5.86 0.21 -12.46
CA ARG A 76 -7.28 0.25 -12.83
C ARG A 76 -7.58 1.63 -13.40
N LYS A 77 -8.54 1.71 -14.32
CA LYS A 77 -8.95 2.99 -14.93
C LYS A 77 -9.89 3.76 -14.02
N SER A 78 -10.85 3.05 -13.42
CA SER A 78 -11.86 3.62 -12.53
C SER A 78 -11.84 2.91 -11.18
N THR A 79 -12.39 3.53 -10.14
CA THR A 79 -12.49 2.91 -8.79
C THR A 79 -13.43 1.70 -8.74
N GLU A 80 -14.35 1.61 -9.69
CA GLU A 80 -15.29 0.50 -9.85
C GLU A 80 -14.65 -0.70 -10.57
N ASP A 81 -13.58 -0.45 -11.34
CA ASP A 81 -12.88 -1.49 -12.09
C ASP A 81 -12.00 -2.35 -11.17
N PRO A 82 -11.85 -3.65 -11.47
CA PRO A 82 -10.90 -4.49 -10.77
C PRO A 82 -9.45 -4.06 -11.05
N CYS A 83 -8.56 -4.29 -10.08
CA CYS A 83 -7.13 -4.08 -10.28
C CYS A 83 -6.55 -5.17 -11.20
N LEU A 84 -6.11 -4.76 -12.38
CA LEU A 84 -5.52 -5.60 -13.40
C LEU A 84 -3.98 -5.60 -13.30
N PRO A 85 -3.31 -6.73 -13.54
CA PRO A 85 -1.86 -6.78 -13.50
C PRO A 85 -1.24 -5.99 -14.65
N CYS A 86 -0.19 -5.23 -14.35
CA CYS A 86 0.55 -4.46 -15.35
C CYS A 86 1.28 -5.36 -16.34
N ASN A 87 1.85 -6.48 -15.86
CA ASN A 87 2.65 -7.43 -16.66
C ASN A 87 3.84 -6.78 -17.39
N CYS A 88 4.47 -5.78 -16.79
CA CYS A 88 5.70 -5.19 -17.31
C CYS A 88 6.85 -6.19 -17.25
N ASN A 89 7.65 -6.27 -18.31
CA ASN A 89 8.80 -7.17 -18.36
C ASN A 89 9.87 -6.73 -17.33
N VAL A 90 10.26 -7.63 -16.42
CA VAL A 90 11.23 -7.34 -15.34
C VAL A 90 12.59 -6.83 -15.83
N ASN A 91 13.01 -7.27 -17.01
CA ASN A 91 14.31 -6.95 -17.59
C ASN A 91 14.22 -5.74 -18.53
N GLY A 92 13.10 -5.61 -19.24
CA GLY A 92 12.88 -4.58 -20.24
C GLY A 92 12.24 -3.30 -19.72
N SER A 93 11.60 -3.32 -18.55
CA SER A 93 10.95 -2.16 -17.95
C SER A 93 11.81 -1.49 -16.87
N VAL A 94 11.59 -0.18 -16.67
CA VAL A 94 12.19 0.60 -15.60
C VAL A 94 11.55 0.25 -14.25
N SER A 95 10.24 -0.01 -14.26
CA SER A 95 9.44 -0.40 -13.10
C SER A 95 8.39 -1.41 -13.50
N LEU A 96 7.98 -2.24 -12.55
CA LEU A 96 6.85 -3.18 -12.72
C LEU A 96 5.48 -2.48 -12.66
N GLN A 97 5.44 -1.24 -12.19
CA GLN A 97 4.25 -0.41 -12.17
C GLN A 97 4.05 0.25 -13.55
N CYS A 98 2.81 0.19 -14.03
CA CYS A 98 2.36 0.79 -15.27
C CYS A 98 1.50 2.05 -15.03
N ASP A 99 1.24 2.81 -16.10
CA ASP A 99 0.33 3.95 -16.10
C ASP A 99 -1.15 3.53 -15.95
N VAL A 100 -2.06 4.51 -15.93
CA VAL A 100 -3.50 4.26 -15.77
C VAL A 100 -4.12 3.56 -16.99
N GLU A 101 -3.47 3.61 -18.14
CA GLU A 101 -3.83 2.84 -19.33
C GLU A 101 -3.25 1.42 -19.33
N GLY A 102 -2.29 1.13 -18.46
CA GLY A 102 -1.61 -0.15 -18.35
C GLY A 102 -0.30 -0.24 -19.13
N ARG A 103 0.24 0.87 -19.63
CA ARG A 103 1.52 0.89 -20.38
C ARG A 103 2.70 1.01 -19.43
N CYS A 104 3.76 0.28 -19.75
CA CYS A 104 4.97 0.20 -18.96
C CYS A 104 6.02 1.20 -19.44
N ALA A 105 6.81 1.73 -18.51
CA ALA A 105 7.99 2.53 -18.86
C ALA A 105 9.14 1.60 -19.27
N CYS A 106 9.56 1.66 -20.54
CA CYS A 106 10.59 0.78 -21.09
C CYS A 106 12.00 1.35 -20.92
N ARG A 107 12.97 0.45 -20.77
CA ARG A 107 14.40 0.78 -20.80
C ARG A 107 14.85 1.07 -22.23
N GLU A 108 16.03 1.66 -22.34
CA GLU A 108 16.66 1.96 -23.62
C GLU A 108 16.83 0.70 -24.48
N GLY A 109 16.52 0.82 -25.77
CA GLY A 109 16.55 -0.29 -26.73
C GLY A 109 15.39 -1.29 -26.60
N VAL A 110 14.44 -1.06 -25.69
CA VAL A 110 13.25 -1.90 -25.47
C VAL A 110 11.99 -1.16 -25.89
N THR A 111 11.04 -1.87 -26.49
CA THR A 111 9.76 -1.35 -27.01
C THR A 111 8.59 -2.28 -26.69
N GLY A 112 7.39 -1.84 -27.08
CA GLY A 112 6.10 -2.49 -26.80
C GLY A 112 5.46 -2.02 -25.50
N GLU A 113 4.15 -2.18 -25.36
CA GLU A 113 3.40 -1.69 -24.18
C GLU A 113 3.84 -2.33 -22.86
N LYS A 114 4.40 -3.55 -22.94
CA LYS A 114 4.87 -4.34 -21.79
C LYS A 114 6.40 -4.45 -21.73
N CYS A 115 7.11 -3.70 -22.56
CA CYS A 115 8.57 -3.70 -22.66
C CYS A 115 9.17 -5.09 -22.87
N ASN A 116 8.50 -5.90 -23.68
CA ASN A 116 8.84 -7.30 -23.94
C ASN A 116 9.49 -7.52 -25.31
N THR A 117 9.75 -6.47 -26.07
CA THR A 117 10.31 -6.55 -27.41
C THR A 117 11.52 -5.63 -27.53
N CYS A 118 12.56 -6.09 -28.20
CA CYS A 118 13.71 -5.24 -28.49
C CYS A 118 13.45 -4.36 -29.70
N GLN A 119 13.99 -3.15 -29.69
CA GLN A 119 13.97 -2.27 -30.85
C GLN A 119 14.79 -2.90 -31.99
N ALA A 120 14.50 -2.49 -33.23
CA ALA A 120 15.22 -2.98 -34.40
C ALA A 120 16.75 -2.77 -34.24
N GLY A 121 17.52 -3.83 -34.49
CA GLY A 121 18.98 -3.85 -34.30
C GLY A 121 19.45 -4.60 -33.05
N PHE A 122 18.54 -4.92 -32.12
CA PHE A 122 18.83 -5.67 -30.90
C PHE A 122 18.13 -7.04 -30.92
N HIS A 123 18.65 -8.00 -30.16
CA HIS A 123 18.25 -9.41 -30.32
C HIS A 123 18.00 -10.14 -28.99
N SER A 124 18.40 -9.59 -27.84
CA SER A 124 18.18 -10.26 -26.55
C SER A 124 17.82 -9.30 -25.42
N ILE A 125 16.69 -9.55 -24.75
CA ILE A 125 16.30 -8.87 -23.51
C ILE A 125 17.13 -9.44 -22.35
N GLY A 126 17.89 -8.58 -21.67
CA GLY A 126 18.71 -8.92 -20.52
C GLY A 126 18.47 -7.97 -19.35
N PRO A 127 19.11 -8.23 -18.19
CA PRO A 127 19.04 -7.32 -17.06
C PRO A 127 19.63 -5.96 -17.46
N GLY A 128 18.75 -4.96 -17.63
CA GLY A 128 19.12 -3.60 -18.03
C GLY A 128 18.62 -3.16 -19.41
N GLY A 129 17.95 -4.03 -20.18
CA GLY A 129 17.39 -3.68 -21.49
C GLY A 129 17.80 -4.66 -22.58
N CYS A 130 17.88 -4.20 -23.83
CA CYS A 130 18.26 -5.03 -24.96
C CYS A 130 19.75 -4.91 -25.32
N ARG A 131 20.33 -6.03 -25.76
CA ARG A 131 21.65 -6.12 -26.40
C ARG A 131 21.54 -6.68 -27.81
#